data_AF-A0A9W6QCV7-F1
#
_entry.id   AF-A0A9W6QCV7-F1
#
_cell.length_a   1.000
_cell.length_b   1.000
_cell.length_c   1.000
_cell.angle_alpha   90.00
_cell.angle_beta   90.00
_cell.angle_gamma   90.00
#
_symmetry.space_group_name_H-M   'P 1'
#
loop_
_entity.id
_entity.type
_entity.pdbx_description
1 polymer ?
#
loop_
_entity_poly.entity_id
_entity_poly.type
_entity_poly.pdbx_seq_one_letter_code
_entity_poly.pdbx_strand_id
1 'polypeptide(L)'
;MSGRLAAALAAAAFAVTGCTTATEPQADGPPSAPAPASPSALAPASVSGAPGPACSAAPSPTESYEGNWKGPLPEEVRCLPHIAEGSLSFMADGPTPDGWKALDVRVTPDTDPEQARALCHRITELGWGTGGSHGVTLLAVSGAGHFTSTPDLPVCFDGDRSTLPPAAP
;
A
#
# COMPACT_ATOMS: atom_id res chain seq x y z
N MET A 1 54.09 35.95 -7.50
CA MET A 1 53.52 35.89 -6.14
C MET A 1 52.42 34.82 -6.22
N SER A 2 52.66 33.59 -5.78
CA SER A 2 52.69 33.15 -4.37
C SER A 2 51.28 33.21 -3.75
N GLY A 3 50.64 32.10 -3.34
CA GLY A 3 51.14 30.73 -3.21
C GLY A 3 50.09 29.62 -3.24
N ARG A 4 50.53 28.39 -2.94
CA ARG A 4 49.77 27.12 -2.92
C ARG A 4 49.48 26.67 -1.48
N LEU A 5 48.50 25.78 -1.31
CA LEU A 5 48.33 24.67 -0.33
C LEU A 5 46.85 24.20 -0.48
N ALA A 6 46.41 22.95 -0.74
CA ALA A 6 46.82 21.59 -0.33
C ALA A 6 46.70 21.36 1.20
N ALA A 7 46.11 20.30 1.76
CA ALA A 7 45.38 19.11 1.26
C ALA A 7 44.26 18.73 2.31
N ALA A 8 43.61 17.56 2.43
CA ALA A 8 43.73 16.21 1.87
C ALA A 8 42.37 15.44 1.95
N LEU A 9 42.36 14.10 1.83
CA LEU A 9 41.21 13.20 2.07
C LEU A 9 41.17 12.64 3.51
N ALA A 10 39.99 12.18 3.94
CA ALA A 10 39.86 10.99 4.79
C ALA A 10 38.57 10.21 4.44
N ALA A 11 38.72 8.94 4.04
CA ALA A 11 37.62 7.99 3.92
C ALA A 11 37.71 6.98 5.07
N ALA A 12 36.58 6.55 5.60
CA ALA A 12 36.50 5.47 6.59
C ALA A 12 35.40 4.48 6.19
N ALA A 13 35.82 3.29 5.78
CA ALA A 13 34.93 2.15 5.61
C ALA A 13 34.93 1.34 6.91
N PHE A 14 33.75 0.92 7.37
CA PHE A 14 33.62 -0.08 8.43
C PHE A 14 32.95 -1.32 7.86
N ALA A 15 33.76 -2.36 7.65
CA ALA A 15 33.28 -3.72 7.50
C ALA A 15 33.47 -4.43 8.85
N VAL A 16 32.41 -5.08 9.35
CA VAL A 16 32.52 -6.05 10.45
C VAL A 16 31.86 -7.34 9.99
N THR A 17 32.70 -8.33 9.73
CA THR A 17 32.36 -9.73 9.53
C THR A 17 32.06 -10.41 10.87
N GLY A 18 31.15 -11.40 10.90
CA GLY A 18 30.96 -12.19 12.12
C GLY A 18 29.75 -13.12 12.20
N CYS A 19 29.65 -14.12 11.32
CA CYS A 19 28.84 -15.32 11.62
C CYS A 19 29.76 -16.43 12.13
N THR A 20 29.53 -16.96 13.33
CA THR A 20 29.53 -18.41 13.65
C THR A 20 29.22 -18.66 15.13
N THR A 21 28.57 -19.81 15.39
CA THR A 21 28.13 -20.32 16.70
C THR A 21 29.17 -21.21 17.37
N ALA A 22 29.36 -21.09 18.69
CA ALA A 22 29.89 -22.18 19.54
C ALA A 22 29.50 -21.98 21.03
N THR A 23 29.29 -23.10 21.72
CA THR A 23 28.70 -23.26 23.07
C THR A 23 29.72 -23.19 24.21
N GLU A 24 29.34 -22.66 25.38
CA GLU A 24 29.84 -23.09 26.71
C GLU A 24 28.78 -22.85 27.83
N PRO A 25 28.93 -23.42 29.05
CA PRO A 25 27.78 -23.82 29.87
C PRO A 25 27.30 -22.86 30.97
N GLN A 26 26.15 -23.23 31.51
CA GLN A 26 25.31 -22.60 32.54
C GLN A 26 25.96 -22.45 33.93
N ALA A 27 25.63 -21.35 34.63
CA ALA A 27 25.75 -21.22 36.09
C ALA A 27 24.54 -20.46 36.68
N ASP A 28 24.04 -20.97 37.80
CA ASP A 28 22.79 -20.67 38.53
C ASP A 28 22.22 -19.23 38.58
N GLY A 29 20.90 -19.15 38.41
CA GLY A 29 20.04 -18.03 38.82
C GLY A 29 18.54 -18.40 38.72
N PRO A 30 17.70 -18.20 39.77
CA PRO A 30 16.30 -18.62 39.78
C PRO A 30 15.38 -17.75 38.86
N PRO A 31 14.21 -18.27 38.44
CA PRO A 31 13.44 -17.70 37.34
C PRO A 31 12.72 -16.41 37.74
N SER A 32 13.13 -15.30 37.13
CA SER A 32 12.28 -14.10 37.02
C SER A 32 11.35 -14.25 35.81
N ALA A 33 10.09 -13.86 35.97
CA ALA A 33 9.01 -14.10 35.02
C ALA A 33 9.33 -13.58 33.60
N PRO A 34 8.77 -14.21 32.53
CA PRO A 34 8.88 -13.67 31.19
C PRO A 34 8.29 -12.26 31.16
N ALA A 35 9.08 -11.30 30.67
CA ALA A 35 8.55 -10.01 30.28
C ALA A 35 7.39 -10.22 29.31
N PRO A 36 6.31 -9.41 29.38
CA PRO A 36 5.21 -9.53 28.42
C PRO A 36 5.79 -9.40 27.01
N ALA A 37 5.45 -10.34 26.15
CA ALA A 37 5.85 -10.29 24.75
C ALA A 37 5.48 -8.91 24.19
N SER A 38 6.46 -8.20 23.64
CA SER A 38 6.16 -7.08 22.76
C SER A 38 5.18 -7.62 21.72
N PRO A 39 3.99 -6.99 21.52
CA PRO A 39 3.11 -7.44 20.47
C PRO A 39 3.92 -7.32 19.17
N SER A 40 4.15 -8.46 18.51
CA SER A 40 4.70 -8.45 17.16
C SER A 40 3.78 -7.58 16.33
N ALA A 41 4.24 -6.36 16.03
CA ALA A 41 3.66 -5.61 14.95
C ALA A 41 3.81 -6.50 13.72
N LEU A 42 2.69 -7.07 13.26
CA LEU A 42 2.61 -7.76 11.98
C LEU A 42 3.23 -6.79 10.98
N ALA A 43 4.42 -7.15 10.48
CA ALA A 43 5.06 -6.38 9.45
C ALA A 43 4.05 -6.28 8.29
N PRO A 44 3.78 -5.09 7.75
CA PRO A 44 2.79 -4.94 6.70
C PRO A 44 3.13 -5.93 5.58
N ALA A 45 2.14 -6.77 5.22
CA ALA A 45 2.31 -7.75 4.16
C ALA A 45 2.87 -7.02 2.94
N SER A 46 4.03 -7.44 2.45
CA SER A 46 4.69 -6.70 1.38
C SER A 46 4.01 -7.02 0.06
N VAL A 47 3.57 -6.00 -0.68
CA VAL A 47 3.08 -6.16 -2.05
C VAL A 47 4.27 -6.55 -2.92
N SER A 48 4.49 -7.85 -3.08
CA SER A 48 5.70 -8.42 -3.67
C SER A 48 5.34 -9.64 -4.51
N GLY A 49 5.73 -9.60 -5.77
CA GLY A 49 5.41 -10.64 -6.74
C GLY A 49 5.73 -10.20 -8.16
N ALA A 50 5.41 -11.04 -9.13
CA ALA A 50 5.36 -10.62 -10.53
C ALA A 50 4.21 -9.60 -10.75
N PRO A 51 4.26 -8.78 -11.81
CA PRO A 51 3.13 -7.94 -12.21
C PRO A 51 1.83 -8.75 -12.32
N GLY A 52 0.72 -8.18 -11.86
CA GLY A 52 -0.59 -8.81 -11.95
C GLY A 52 -1.04 -9.04 -13.40
N PRO A 53 -1.96 -9.99 -13.65
CA PRO A 53 -2.43 -10.30 -14.99
C PRO A 53 -3.02 -9.09 -15.75
N ALA A 54 -3.52 -8.09 -15.03
CA ALA A 54 -3.98 -6.83 -15.63
C ALA A 54 -2.88 -6.05 -16.38
N CYS A 55 -1.59 -6.24 -16.04
CA CYS A 55 -0.48 -5.51 -16.66
C CYS A 55 -0.41 -5.72 -18.18
N SER A 56 -0.59 -6.97 -18.61
CA SER A 56 -0.53 -7.38 -20.03
C SER A 56 -1.85 -7.22 -20.77
N ALA A 57 -2.92 -6.81 -20.09
CA ALA A 57 -4.22 -6.60 -20.74
C ALA A 57 -4.17 -5.34 -21.62
N ALA A 58 -4.78 -5.41 -22.81
CA ALA A 58 -5.08 -4.21 -23.57
C ALA A 58 -6.02 -3.33 -22.72
N PRO A 59 -5.73 -2.03 -22.54
CA PRO A 59 -6.61 -1.15 -21.77
C PRO A 59 -7.99 -1.10 -22.42
N SER A 60 -9.05 -1.23 -21.61
CA SER A 60 -10.41 -0.95 -22.06
C SER A 60 -10.50 0.47 -22.63
N PRO A 61 -11.30 0.70 -23.69
CA PRO A 61 -11.54 2.05 -24.19
C PRO A 61 -12.16 2.93 -23.09
N THR A 62 -11.85 4.22 -23.12
CA THR A 62 -12.51 5.20 -22.25
C THR A 62 -13.91 5.49 -22.78
N GLU A 63 -14.92 5.30 -21.94
CA GLU A 63 -16.30 5.71 -22.19
C GLU A 63 -16.54 7.08 -21.53
N SER A 64 -17.36 7.93 -22.16
CA SER A 64 -17.65 9.28 -21.65
C SER A 64 -19.09 9.68 -21.97
N TYR A 65 -19.77 10.28 -21.00
CA TYR A 65 -21.18 10.68 -21.11
C TYR A 65 -21.49 11.82 -20.12
N GLU A 66 -22.05 12.93 -20.62
CA GLU A 66 -22.45 14.11 -19.82
C GLU A 66 -21.39 14.59 -18.81
N GLY A 67 -20.12 14.66 -19.24
CA GLY A 67 -18.99 15.09 -18.40
C GLY A 67 -18.42 13.99 -17.47
N ASN A 68 -19.15 12.90 -17.27
CA ASN A 68 -18.65 11.69 -16.61
C ASN A 68 -17.75 10.90 -17.58
N TRP A 69 -16.77 10.17 -17.04
CA TRP A 69 -15.97 9.22 -17.83
C TRP A 69 -15.53 8.01 -17.01
N LYS A 70 -15.30 6.90 -17.70
CA LYS A 70 -14.74 5.66 -17.15
C LYS A 70 -13.68 5.12 -18.09
N GLY A 71 -12.51 4.83 -17.56
CA GLY A 71 -11.34 4.37 -18.31
C GLY A 71 -10.61 3.22 -17.63
N PRO A 72 -9.52 2.74 -18.25
CA PRO A 72 -8.68 1.69 -17.71
C PRO A 72 -7.98 2.14 -16.43
N LEU A 73 -7.48 1.18 -15.65
CA LEU A 73 -6.49 1.49 -14.61
C LEU A 73 -5.25 2.16 -15.23
N PRO A 74 -4.64 3.17 -14.57
CA PRO A 74 -3.35 3.70 -14.97
C PRO A 74 -2.28 2.60 -14.89
N GLU A 75 -1.31 2.61 -15.80
CA GLU A 75 -0.34 1.51 -15.95
C GLU A 75 0.41 1.18 -14.65
N GLU A 76 0.83 2.21 -13.91
CA GLU A 76 1.49 2.11 -12.61
C GLU A 76 0.68 1.28 -11.59
N VAL A 77 -0.63 1.51 -11.49
CA VAL A 77 -1.50 0.72 -10.62
C VAL A 77 -1.71 -0.64 -11.26
N ARG A 78 -2.13 -0.68 -12.53
CA ARG A 78 -2.51 -1.89 -13.28
C ARG A 78 -1.43 -2.97 -13.29
N CYS A 79 -0.16 -2.59 -13.27
CA CYS A 79 0.98 -3.51 -13.26
C CYS A 79 1.47 -3.92 -11.87
N LEU A 80 0.80 -3.51 -10.79
CA LEU A 80 1.07 -4.04 -9.46
C LEU A 80 0.73 -5.55 -9.39
N PRO A 81 1.41 -6.31 -8.51
CA PRO A 81 1.02 -7.68 -8.18
C PRO A 81 -0.45 -7.78 -7.76
N HIS A 82 -1.02 -8.99 -7.87
CA HIS A 82 -2.39 -9.32 -7.43
C HIS A 82 -3.55 -8.65 -8.17
N ILE A 83 -3.35 -7.69 -9.07
CA ILE A 83 -4.48 -7.04 -9.77
C ILE A 83 -4.99 -7.90 -10.95
N ALA A 84 -6.27 -8.27 -10.88
CA ALA A 84 -7.01 -8.94 -11.93
C ALA A 84 -7.59 -7.95 -12.95
N GLU A 85 -8.29 -6.92 -12.48
CA GLU A 85 -8.97 -5.93 -13.29
C GLU A 85 -9.25 -4.65 -12.47
N GLY A 86 -9.82 -3.63 -13.10
CA GLY A 86 -10.26 -2.42 -12.42
C GLY A 86 -10.53 -1.28 -13.40
N SER A 87 -10.84 -0.11 -12.86
CA SER A 87 -11.10 1.10 -13.65
C SER A 87 -10.82 2.37 -12.88
N LEU A 88 -10.44 3.42 -13.61
CA LEU A 88 -10.44 4.79 -13.11
C LEU A 88 -11.68 5.50 -13.69
N SER A 89 -12.49 6.12 -12.83
CA SER A 89 -13.73 6.80 -13.21
C SER A 89 -13.77 8.21 -12.65
N PHE A 90 -14.47 9.11 -13.33
CA PHE A 90 -14.84 10.43 -12.86
C PHE A 90 -16.34 10.64 -13.05
N MET A 91 -16.99 11.17 -12.02
CA MET A 91 -18.40 11.57 -12.04
C MET A 91 -18.47 13.07 -11.85
N ALA A 92 -19.13 13.78 -12.78
CA ALA A 92 -19.34 15.23 -12.67
C ALA A 92 -20.34 15.54 -11.54
N ASP A 93 -21.46 14.81 -11.49
CA ASP A 93 -22.49 14.91 -10.45
C ASP A 93 -22.12 14.10 -9.19
N GLY A 94 -20.90 14.30 -8.69
CA GLY A 94 -20.39 13.63 -7.48
C GLY A 94 -20.92 14.22 -6.17
N PRO A 95 -20.57 13.61 -5.01
CA PRO A 95 -20.83 14.20 -3.68
C PRO A 95 -20.04 15.49 -3.41
N THR A 96 -19.15 15.87 -4.33
CA THR A 96 -18.27 17.06 -4.28
C THR A 96 -18.55 17.96 -5.48
N PRO A 97 -18.53 19.31 -5.32
CA PRO A 97 -18.93 20.26 -6.38
C PRO A 97 -17.98 20.28 -7.58
N ASP A 98 -16.74 19.83 -7.42
CA ASP A 98 -15.74 19.70 -8.50
C ASP A 98 -15.80 18.33 -9.21
N GLY A 99 -16.84 17.54 -8.94
CA GLY A 99 -16.94 16.13 -9.32
C GLY A 99 -16.08 15.22 -8.42
N TRP A 100 -16.10 13.93 -8.72
CA TRP A 100 -15.53 12.87 -7.89
C TRP A 100 -14.76 11.85 -8.73
N LYS A 101 -13.55 11.46 -8.30
CA LYS A 101 -12.70 10.50 -9.01
C LYS A 101 -12.54 9.21 -8.21
N ALA A 102 -12.97 8.09 -8.78
CA ALA A 102 -12.92 6.77 -8.17
C ALA A 102 -11.94 5.85 -8.89
N LEU A 103 -11.04 5.21 -8.13
CA LEU A 103 -10.18 4.13 -8.58
C LEU A 103 -10.69 2.82 -7.96
N ASP A 104 -11.29 1.97 -8.79
CA ASP A 104 -11.81 0.66 -8.41
C ASP A 104 -10.84 -0.43 -8.90
N VAL A 105 -10.39 -1.30 -7.99
CA VAL A 105 -9.41 -2.35 -8.25
C VAL A 105 -9.94 -3.68 -7.74
N ARG A 106 -9.81 -4.71 -8.57
CA ARG A 106 -10.16 -6.08 -8.20
C ARG A 106 -8.93 -6.96 -8.17
N VAL A 107 -8.74 -7.68 -7.06
CA VAL A 107 -7.64 -8.63 -6.91
C VAL A 107 -7.95 -9.99 -7.53
N THR A 108 -6.91 -10.78 -7.79
CA THR A 108 -7.04 -12.15 -8.29
C THR A 108 -7.60 -13.09 -7.19
N PRO A 109 -8.29 -14.20 -7.55
CA PRO A 109 -8.96 -15.07 -6.57
C PRO A 109 -8.03 -15.80 -5.60
N ASP A 110 -6.73 -15.86 -5.89
CA ASP A 110 -5.67 -16.43 -5.06
C ASP A 110 -5.05 -15.43 -4.06
N THR A 111 -5.44 -14.15 -4.14
CA THR A 111 -4.99 -13.10 -3.22
C THR A 111 -5.70 -13.23 -1.88
N ASP A 112 -4.96 -13.09 -0.77
CA ASP A 112 -5.53 -13.10 0.58
C ASP A 112 -5.92 -11.68 1.09
N PRO A 113 -6.70 -11.56 2.19
CA PRO A 113 -7.14 -10.25 2.69
C PRO A 113 -6.01 -9.32 3.15
N GLU A 114 -4.90 -9.86 3.66
CA GLU A 114 -3.76 -9.03 4.09
C GLU A 114 -2.98 -8.49 2.88
N GLN A 115 -2.81 -9.31 1.84
CA GLN A 115 -2.26 -8.89 0.54
C GLN A 115 -3.14 -7.82 -0.14
N ALA A 116 -4.46 -7.98 -0.11
CA ALA A 116 -5.38 -7.00 -0.68
C ALA A 116 -5.39 -5.67 0.10
N ARG A 117 -5.33 -5.73 1.45
CA ARG A 117 -5.14 -4.54 2.30
C ARG A 117 -3.80 -3.86 2.01
N ALA A 118 -2.71 -4.63 1.91
CA ALA A 118 -1.39 -4.11 1.57
C ALA A 118 -1.35 -3.45 0.18
N LEU A 119 -2.04 -4.03 -0.80
CA LEU A 119 -2.20 -3.45 -2.14
C LEU A 119 -2.93 -2.10 -2.06
N CYS A 120 -4.00 -1.99 -1.27
CA CYS A 120 -4.67 -0.72 -1.03
C CYS A 120 -3.72 0.35 -0.43
N HIS A 121 -2.92 -0.02 0.58
CA HIS A 121 -1.93 0.89 1.16
C HIS A 121 -0.88 1.30 0.12
N ARG A 122 -0.38 0.35 -0.68
CA ARG A 122 0.60 0.61 -1.73
C ARG A 122 0.06 1.56 -2.81
N ILE A 123 -1.18 1.38 -3.24
CA ILE A 123 -1.83 2.30 -4.20
C ILE A 123 -1.97 3.69 -3.59
N THR A 124 -2.27 3.78 -2.28
CA THR A 124 -2.32 5.06 -1.56
C THR A 124 -0.95 5.75 -1.46
N GLU A 125 0.13 5.01 -1.18
CA GLU A 125 1.52 5.51 -1.17
C GLU A 125 1.95 6.10 -2.52
N LEU A 126 1.48 5.52 -3.63
CA LEU A 126 1.70 6.02 -4.98
C LEU A 126 0.84 7.27 -5.31
N GLY A 127 0.10 7.80 -4.33
CA GLY A 127 -0.72 9.01 -4.47
C GLY A 127 -2.08 8.79 -5.14
N TRP A 128 -2.48 7.53 -5.35
CA TRP A 128 -3.76 7.14 -5.95
C TRP A 128 -4.87 6.88 -4.92
N GLY A 129 -4.61 7.15 -3.63
CA GLY A 129 -5.62 7.20 -2.58
C GLY A 129 -6.06 8.63 -2.24
N THR A 130 -6.98 8.77 -1.29
CA THR A 130 -7.50 10.07 -0.84
C THR A 130 -6.40 10.98 -0.31
N GLY A 131 -6.41 12.25 -0.74
CA GLY A 131 -5.37 13.23 -0.40
C GLY A 131 -4.05 13.07 -1.15
N GLY A 132 -3.93 12.05 -2.01
CA GLY A 132 -2.78 11.83 -2.87
C GLY A 132 -2.72 12.74 -4.09
N SER A 133 -1.55 12.76 -4.75
CA SER A 133 -1.23 13.59 -5.92
C SER A 133 -2.15 13.41 -7.12
N HIS A 134 -2.83 12.27 -7.25
CA HIS A 134 -3.69 11.97 -8.40
C HIS A 134 -5.13 12.47 -8.23
N GLY A 135 -5.47 13.06 -7.07
CA GLY A 135 -6.80 13.62 -6.80
C GLY A 135 -7.90 12.56 -6.87
N VAL A 136 -7.60 11.34 -6.41
CA VAL A 136 -8.59 10.28 -6.22
C VAL A 136 -9.33 10.55 -4.93
N THR A 137 -10.66 10.52 -4.97
CA THR A 137 -11.53 10.72 -3.80
C THR A 137 -12.05 9.40 -3.23
N LEU A 138 -12.15 8.35 -4.07
CA LEU A 138 -12.40 6.96 -3.64
C LEU A 138 -11.32 6.03 -4.19
N LEU A 139 -10.64 5.31 -3.31
CA LEU A 139 -9.95 4.07 -3.67
C LEU A 139 -10.76 2.89 -3.10
N ALA A 140 -11.05 1.90 -3.93
CA ALA A 140 -11.67 0.64 -3.52
C ALA A 140 -10.83 -0.55 -4.03
N VAL A 141 -10.47 -1.48 -3.15
CA VAL A 141 -9.79 -2.74 -3.47
C VAL A 141 -10.65 -3.90 -3.01
N SER A 142 -11.11 -4.72 -3.95
CA SER A 142 -12.12 -5.77 -3.70
C SER A 142 -11.71 -7.14 -4.24
N GLY A 143 -12.23 -8.21 -3.63
CA GLY A 143 -12.09 -9.59 -4.12
C GLY A 143 -11.71 -10.57 -3.03
N ALA A 144 -10.79 -10.17 -2.15
CA ALA A 144 -10.36 -10.87 -0.95
C ALA A 144 -10.79 -10.13 0.34
N GLY A 145 -11.95 -9.47 0.29
CA GLY A 145 -12.36 -8.42 1.22
C GLY A 145 -12.86 -7.19 0.46
N HIS A 146 -13.07 -6.08 1.16
CA HIS A 146 -13.45 -4.79 0.57
C HIS A 146 -12.78 -3.64 1.32
N PHE A 147 -11.61 -3.21 0.84
CA PHE A 147 -10.81 -2.15 1.47
C PHE A 147 -11.07 -0.83 0.77
N THR A 148 -11.45 0.20 1.53
CA THR A 148 -11.78 1.52 0.99
C THR A 148 -10.92 2.63 1.60
N SER A 149 -10.60 3.64 0.79
CA SER A 149 -10.09 4.92 1.29
C SER A 149 -10.98 6.03 0.75
N THR A 150 -11.54 6.82 1.67
CA THR A 150 -12.37 8.01 1.45
C THR A 150 -11.93 9.09 2.44
N PRO A 151 -12.35 10.37 2.28
CA PRO A 151 -11.97 11.45 3.20
C PRO A 151 -12.41 11.21 4.65
N ASP A 152 -13.52 10.49 4.84
CA ASP A 152 -14.21 10.32 6.11
C ASP A 152 -13.78 9.05 6.90
N LEU A 153 -12.94 8.21 6.30
CA LEU A 153 -12.53 6.91 6.87
C LEU A 153 -11.01 6.78 6.96
N PRO A 154 -10.49 5.92 7.87
CA PRO A 154 -9.09 5.52 7.84
C PRO A 154 -8.69 4.97 6.47
N VAL A 155 -7.44 5.21 6.06
CA VAL A 155 -6.87 4.63 4.82
C VAL A 155 -7.01 3.10 4.85
N CYS A 156 -7.59 2.54 3.79
CA CYS A 156 -7.84 1.11 3.64
C CYS A 156 -8.69 0.53 4.78
N PHE A 157 -9.73 1.27 5.18
CA PHE A 157 -10.78 0.79 6.06
C PHE A 157 -11.42 -0.48 5.51
N ASP A 158 -11.72 -1.43 6.41
CA ASP A 158 -12.36 -2.69 6.05
C ASP A 158 -13.87 -2.51 6.01
N GLY A 159 -14.45 -2.53 4.82
CA GLY A 159 -15.87 -2.33 4.59
C GLY A 159 -16.76 -3.48 5.06
N ASP A 160 -16.21 -4.53 5.67
CA ASP A 160 -17.02 -5.56 6.32
C ASP A 160 -17.82 -4.94 7.49
N ARG A 161 -19.15 -4.93 7.31
CA ARG A 161 -20.09 -4.07 8.05
C ARG A 161 -20.15 -4.33 9.56
N SER A 162 -19.52 -5.40 10.04
CA SER A 162 -19.43 -5.74 11.46
C SER A 162 -18.68 -4.71 12.33
N THR A 163 -17.94 -3.77 11.73
CA THR A 163 -17.15 -2.75 12.45
C THR A 163 -17.76 -1.35 12.47
N LEU A 164 -18.83 -1.10 11.70
CA LEU A 164 -19.55 0.18 11.77
C LEU A 164 -20.28 0.27 13.12
N PRO A 165 -20.07 1.32 13.93
CA PRO A 165 -20.91 1.55 15.10
C PRO A 165 -22.37 1.68 14.65
N PRO A 166 -23.35 1.12 15.38
CA PRO A 166 -24.75 1.25 15.01
C PRO A 166 -25.11 2.73 14.93
N ALA A 167 -25.70 3.13 13.81
CA ALA A 167 -26.21 4.49 13.64
C ALA A 167 -27.19 4.78 14.79
N ALA A 168 -26.91 5.84 15.55
CA ALA A 168 -27.79 6.27 16.63
C ALA A 168 -29.16 6.67 16.05
N PRO A 169 -30.26 6.34 16.74
CA PRO A 169 -31.63 6.59 16.25
C PRO A 169 -32.02 8.08 16.29
#